data_AF-A0A2A2TII7-F1
#
_entry.id   AF-A0A2A2TII7-F1
#
_cell.length_a   1.000
_cell.length_b   1.000
_cell.length_c   1.000
_cell.angle_alpha   90.00
_cell.angle_beta   90.00
_cell.angle_gamma   90.00
#
_symmetry.space_group_name_H-M   'P 1'
#
loop_
_entity.id
_entity.type
_entity.pdbx_description
1 polymer ?
#
loop_
_entity_poly.entity_id
_entity_poly.type
_entity_poly.pdbx_seq_one_letter_code
_entity_poly.pdbx_strand_id
1 'polypeptide(L)' 'MVTQLPKSDLKLCAVLLYCPDDNGTFVAYVPAIPGCHAWGQTLDEARAEIANVFEMIKEEYADEGRSLPTDVELVITNVG' A
#
# COMPACT_ATOMS: atom_id res chain seq x y z
N MET A 1 9.42 -19.68 -12.05
CA MET A 1 10.31 -18.53 -12.27
C MET A 1 9.44 -17.30 -12.46
N VAL A 2 9.41 -16.41 -11.47
CA VAL A 2 9.16 -14.98 -11.68
C VAL A 2 9.88 -14.27 -10.55
N THR A 3 11.18 -14.11 -10.74
CA THR A 3 11.97 -13.20 -9.91
C THR A 3 12.63 -12.25 -10.88
N GLN A 4 12.01 -11.10 -11.10
CA GLN A 4 12.76 -9.93 -11.56
C GLN A 4 12.07 -8.66 -11.09
N LEU A 5 12.55 -8.14 -9.96
CA LEU A 5 12.45 -6.73 -9.60
C LEU A 5 13.90 -6.22 -9.56
N PRO A 6 14.33 -5.47 -10.58
CA PRO A 6 15.03 -4.24 -10.24
C PRO A 6 14.79 -3.11 -11.26
N LYS A 7 14.35 -1.97 -10.73
CA LYS A 7 14.92 -0.64 -11.06
C LYS A 7 14.65 0.31 -9.89
N SER A 8 15.44 0.08 -8.85
CA SER A 8 16.00 1.08 -7.93
C SER A 8 15.04 2.06 -7.24
N ASP A 9 14.79 1.73 -5.97
CA ASP A 9 14.54 2.64 -4.83
C ASP A 9 13.17 3.30 -4.66
N LEU A 10 12.10 2.69 -5.17
CA LEU A 10 10.79 2.92 -4.56
C LEU A 10 10.58 1.94 -3.40
N LYS A 11 11.15 2.28 -2.23
CA LYS A 11 10.64 1.77 -0.95
C LYS A 11 9.33 2.51 -0.70
N LEU A 12 8.24 2.00 -1.29
CA LEU A 12 6.90 2.45 -0.96
C LEU A 12 6.37 1.54 0.13
N CYS A 13 5.86 2.12 1.19
CA CYS A 13 5.52 1.37 2.37
C CYS A 13 4.08 1.59 2.74
N ALA A 14 3.38 0.47 2.72
CA ALA A 14 2.05 0.35 3.23
C ALA A 14 2.14 0.10 4.73
N VAL A 15 1.43 0.91 5.50
CA VAL A 15 1.14 0.63 6.90
C VAL A 15 -0.01 -0.35 6.94
N LEU A 16 0.15 -1.46 7.66
CA LEU A 16 -0.94 -2.43 7.90
C LEU A 16 -1.40 -2.35 9.35
N LEU A 17 -2.70 -2.17 9.50
CA LEU A 17 -3.45 -2.11 10.75
C LEU A 17 -4.42 -3.28 10.79
N TYR A 18 -4.54 -3.94 11.95
CA TYR A 18 -5.61 -4.89 12.21
C TYR A 18 -6.63 -4.23 13.14
N CYS A 19 -7.90 -4.24 12.74
CA CYS A 19 -9.01 -3.64 13.48
C CYS A 19 -9.96 -4.76 13.96
N PRO A 20 -9.79 -5.27 15.19
CA PRO A 20 -10.59 -6.40 15.69
C PRO A 20 -12.07 -6.04 15.91
N ASP A 21 -12.38 -4.77 16.19
CA ASP A 21 -13.73 -4.25 16.37
C ASP A 21 -14.48 -4.05 15.04
N ASP A 22 -13.77 -3.78 13.97
CA ASP A 22 -14.33 -3.55 12.64
C ASP A 22 -14.45 -4.87 11.85
N ASN A 23 -15.16 -5.82 12.47
CA ASN A 23 -15.44 -7.15 11.92
C ASN A 23 -14.18 -8.00 11.62
N GLY A 24 -13.05 -7.68 12.27
CA GLY A 24 -11.77 -8.37 12.05
C GLY A 24 -11.08 -7.99 10.74
N THR A 25 -11.20 -6.73 10.31
CA THR A 25 -10.66 -6.24 9.04
C THR A 25 -9.21 -5.79 9.18
N PHE A 26 -8.42 -6.03 8.14
CA PHE A 26 -7.09 -5.48 7.95
C PHE A 26 -7.18 -4.24 7.06
N VAL A 27 -6.62 -3.13 7.50
CA VAL A 27 -6.53 -1.88 6.75
C VAL A 27 -5.08 -1.66 6.33
N ALA A 28 -4.86 -1.40 5.05
CA ALA A 28 -3.57 -1.06 4.49
C ALA A 28 -3.61 0.35 3.88
N TYR A 29 -2.57 1.16 4.08
CA TYR A 29 -2.50 2.48 3.47
C TYR A 29 -1.07 2.96 3.27
N VAL A 30 -0.83 3.84 2.29
CA VAL A 30 0.51 4.41 2.03
C VAL A 30 0.53 5.85 2.54
N PRO A 31 1.21 6.16 3.65
CA PRO A 31 1.20 7.51 4.24
C PRO A 31 1.68 8.60 3.29
N ALA A 32 2.61 8.27 2.38
CA ALA A 32 3.14 9.22 1.41
C ALA A 32 2.17 9.54 0.27
N ILE A 33 1.13 8.74 0.05
CA ILE A 33 0.17 8.91 -1.04
C ILE A 33 -1.22 9.10 -0.43
N PRO A 34 -1.67 10.35 -0.24
CA PRO A 34 -3.01 10.64 0.24
C PRO A 34 -4.05 9.94 -0.66
N GLY A 35 -4.98 9.22 -0.04
CA GLY A 35 -6.00 8.46 -0.76
C GLY A 35 -5.62 7.02 -1.10
N CYS A 36 -4.36 6.60 -0.93
CA CYS A 36 -3.95 5.21 -1.12
C CYS A 36 -4.29 4.39 0.13
N HIS A 37 -5.50 3.86 0.17
CA HIS A 37 -6.02 3.01 1.25
C HIS A 37 -6.73 1.81 0.64
N ALA A 38 -6.65 0.68 1.34
CA ALA A 38 -7.33 -0.55 1.00
C ALA A 38 -7.65 -1.33 2.28
N TRP A 39 -8.58 -2.27 2.17
CA TRP A 39 -8.95 -3.15 3.26
C TRP A 39 -9.07 -4.60 2.77
N GLY A 40 -8.97 -5.55 3.70
CA GLY A 40 -9.18 -6.97 3.45
C GLY A 40 -9.58 -7.71 4.72
N GLN A 41 -10.28 -8.84 4.58
CA GLN A 41 -10.60 -9.70 5.73
C GLN A 41 -9.37 -10.48 6.21
N THR A 42 -8.34 -10.57 5.35
CA THR A 42 -7.04 -11.12 5.70
C THR A 42 -5.92 -10.14 5.38
N LEU A 43 -4.76 -10.37 5.99
CA LEU A 43 -3.54 -9.62 5.70
C LEU A 43 -3.15 -9.69 4.22
N ASP A 44 -3.39 -10.83 3.57
CA ASP A 44 -3.05 -11.05 2.17
C ASP A 44 -3.99 -10.27 1.25
N GLU A 45 -5.29 -10.28 1.55
CA GLU A 45 -6.29 -9.47 0.83
C GLU A 45 -5.97 -7.98 0.95
N ALA A 46 -5.70 -7.46 2.16
CA ALA A 46 -5.37 -6.06 2.33
C ALA A 46 -4.07 -5.66 1.58
N ARG A 47 -3.10 -6.59 1.47
CA ARG A 47 -1.87 -6.39 0.69
C ARG A 47 -2.10 -6.41 -0.82
N ALA A 48 -2.92 -7.33 -1.31
CA ALA A 48 -3.25 -7.41 -2.72
C ALA A 48 -4.03 -6.15 -3.16
N GLU A 49 -5.00 -5.74 -2.37
CA GLU A 49 -5.82 -4.56 -2.66
C GLU A 49 -5.00 -3.27 -2.61
N ILE A 50 -4.13 -3.06 -1.61
CA ILE A 50 -3.30 -1.85 -1.58
C ILE A 50 -2.31 -1.78 -2.75
N ALA A 51 -1.82 -2.92 -3.25
CA ALA A 51 -0.98 -2.98 -4.44
C ALA A 51 -1.75 -2.57 -5.69
N ASN A 52 -3.00 -3.02 -5.84
CA ASN A 52 -3.87 -2.63 -6.95
C ASN A 52 -4.18 -1.12 -6.91
N VAL A 53 -4.56 -0.61 -5.73
CA VAL A 53 -4.82 0.83 -5.53
C VAL A 53 -3.58 1.66 -5.83
N PHE A 54 -2.40 1.21 -5.41
CA PHE A 54 -1.16 1.89 -5.70
C PHE A 54 -0.86 1.96 -7.21
N GLU A 55 -1.02 0.86 -7.95
CA GLU A 55 -0.79 0.89 -9.40
C GLU A 55 -1.78 1.83 -10.11
N MET A 56 -3.06 1.86 -9.72
CA MET A 56 -4.03 2.81 -10.27
C MET A 56 -3.61 4.27 -10.02
N ILE A 57 -3.18 4.61 -8.80
CA ILE A 57 -2.73 5.97 -8.48
C ILE A 57 -1.44 6.31 -9.22
N LYS A 58 -0.54 5.35 -9.38
CA LYS A 58 0.71 5.53 -10.13
C LYS A 58 0.45 5.83 -11.61
N GLU A 59 -0.52 5.15 -12.22
CA GLU A 59 -0.97 5.45 -13.58
C GLU A 59 -1.56 6.87 -13.66
N GLU A 60 -2.44 7.25 -12.72
CA GLU A 60 -3.00 8.60 -12.65
C GLU A 60 -1.91 9.69 -12.50
N TYR A 61 -0.92 9.48 -11.63
CA TYR A 61 0.21 10.40 -11.47
C TYR A 61 1.02 10.54 -12.76
N ALA A 62 1.23 9.44 -13.48
CA ALA A 62 1.95 9.46 -14.75
C ALA A 62 1.19 10.26 -15.82
N ASP A 63 -0.14 10.10 -15.89
CA ASP A 63 -1.02 10.84 -16.80
C ASP A 63 -1.06 12.34 -16.46
N GLU A 64 -0.98 12.69 -15.16
CA GLU A 64 -0.88 14.08 -14.68
C GLU A 64 0.54 14.68 -14.82
N GLY A 65 1.53 13.89 -15.25
CA GLY A 65 2.94 14.33 -15.31
C GLY A 65 3.58 14.55 -13.93
N ARG A 66 3.04 13.93 -12.87
CA ARG A 66 3.51 14.02 -11.50
C ARG A 66 4.44 12.85 -11.17
N SER A 67 5.42 13.09 -10.31
CA SER A 67 6.29 12.04 -9.77
C SER A 67 5.72 11.49 -8.46
N LEU A 68 5.91 10.18 -8.25
CA LEU A 68 5.62 9.57 -6.96
C LEU A 68 6.55 10.11 -5.87
N PRO A 69 6.06 10.24 -4.63
CA PRO A 69 6.89 10.60 -3.49
C PRO A 69 7.95 9.50 -3.24
N THR A 70 9.18 9.92 -3.00
CA THR A 70 10.31 9.03 -2.69
C THR A 70 10.36 8.84 -1.18
N ASP A 71 10.58 7.59 -0.74
CA ASP A 71 10.88 7.19 0.65
C ASP A 71 9.67 6.97 1.57
N VAL A 72 9.33 5.70 1.79
CA VAL A 72 8.42 5.27 2.85
C VAL A 72 8.97 3.96 3.45
N GLU A 73 8.79 3.72 4.75
CA GLU A 73 9.24 2.54 5.49
C GLU A 73 8.06 1.69 6.02
N LEU A 74 8.16 0.35 5.97
CA LEU A 74 7.04 -0.57 6.23
C LEU A 74 6.81 -0.63 7.73
N VAL A 75 5.73 -0.01 8.18
CA VAL A 75 5.33 -0.06 9.58
C VAL A 75 4.11 -0.98 9.71
N ILE A 76 4.31 -2.14 10.32
CA ILE A 76 3.20 -3.00 10.74
C ILE A 76 2.86 -2.62 12.18
N THR A 77 1.73 -1.97 12.40
CA THR A 77 1.26 -1.62 13.75
C THR A 77 0.07 -2.49 14.11
N ASN A 78 0.24 -3.33 15.12
CA ASN A 78 -0.87 -4.02 15.76
C ASN A 78 -1.54 -3.04 16.73
N VAL A 79 -2.78 -2.63 16.43
CA VAL A 79 -3.58 -1.85 17.37
C VAL A 79 -4.37 -2.86 18.18
N GLY A 80 -3.87 -3.15 19.38
CA GLY A 80 -4.50 -4.07 20.34
C GLY A 80 -5.52 -3.39 21.22
#